data_AF-A0A7W8PFW6-F1
#
_entry.id   AF-A0A7W8PFW6-F1
#
_cell.length_a   1.000
_cell.length_b   1.000
_cell.length_c   1.000
_cell.angle_alpha   90.00
_cell.angle_beta   90.00
_cell.angle_gamma   90.00
#
_symmetry.space_group_name_H-M   'P 1'
#
loop_
_entity.id
_entity.type
_entity.pdbx_description
1 polymer ?
#
loop_
_entity_poly.entity_id
_entity_poly.type
_entity_poly.pdbx_seq_one_letter_code
_entity_poly.pdbx_strand_id
1 'polypeptide(L)'
;MTTFDADAVRAELERFYDATRSVELVGEDPFDLGPDLDSLTATGVLATLEPIVGVGELPLKLIRRGGYTGREDFVSSLLAELTRYVASLG
;
A
#
# COMPACT_ATOMS: atom_id res chain seq x y z
N MET A 1 -1.82 20.96 10.19
CA MET A 1 -2.98 20.45 9.43
C MET A 1 -2.38 19.73 8.22
N THR A 2 -2.14 18.44 8.37
CA THR A 2 -1.57 17.61 7.30
C THR A 2 -2.70 17.27 6.36
N THR A 3 -2.69 17.88 5.17
CA THR A 3 -3.73 17.65 4.16
C THR A 3 -3.46 16.28 3.55
N PHE A 4 -4.36 15.32 3.79
CA PHE A 4 -4.32 14.03 3.10
C PHE A 4 -4.54 14.25 1.59
N ASP A 5 -3.53 13.97 0.80
CA ASP A 5 -3.59 14.06 -0.67
C ASP A 5 -3.88 12.66 -1.24
N ALA A 6 -5.16 12.39 -1.48
CA ALA A 6 -5.62 11.09 -1.97
C ALA A 6 -5.08 10.77 -3.39
N ASP A 7 -4.88 11.79 -4.22
CA ASP A 7 -4.34 11.63 -5.57
C ASP A 7 -2.83 11.30 -5.52
N ALA A 8 -2.07 11.95 -4.63
CA ALA A 8 -0.67 11.61 -4.41
C ALA A 8 -0.48 10.19 -3.85
N VAL A 9 -1.31 9.79 -2.87
CA VAL A 9 -1.31 8.42 -2.32
C VAL A 9 -1.62 7.40 -3.41
N ARG A 10 -2.66 7.65 -4.23
CA ARG A 10 -3.01 6.76 -5.35
C ARG A 10 -1.85 6.60 -6.33
N ALA A 11 -1.24 7.71 -6.74
CA ALA A 11 -0.13 7.69 -7.68
C ALA A 11 1.07 6.90 -7.13
N GLU A 12 1.36 7.02 -5.84
CA GLU A 12 2.44 6.28 -5.19
C GLU A 12 2.15 4.78 -5.07
N LEU A 13 0.91 4.41 -4.72
CA LEU A 13 0.48 3.01 -4.71
C LEU A 13 0.62 2.36 -6.09
N GLU A 14 0.20 3.06 -7.15
CA GLU A 14 0.35 2.59 -8.51
C GLU A 14 1.82 2.43 -8.92
N ARG A 15 2.67 3.41 -8.58
CA ARG A 15 4.11 3.31 -8.81
C ARG A 15 4.74 2.15 -8.06
N PHE A 16 4.38 1.95 -6.81
CA PHE A 16 4.89 0.84 -6.00
C PHE A 16 4.51 -0.51 -6.62
N TYR A 17 3.25 -0.66 -7.06
CA TYR A 17 2.77 -1.85 -7.73
C TYR A 17 3.56 -2.14 -9.03
N ASP A 18 3.75 -1.12 -9.87
CA ASP A 18 4.49 -1.29 -11.14
C ASP A 18 5.99 -1.55 -10.90
N ALA A 19 6.58 -0.93 -9.87
CA ALA A 19 7.99 -1.13 -9.50
C ALA A 19 8.24 -2.54 -8.96
N THR A 20 7.36 -3.04 -8.07
CA THR A 20 7.46 -4.40 -7.51
C THR A 20 7.27 -5.46 -8.59
N ARG A 21 6.35 -5.26 -9.54
CA ARG A 21 6.18 -6.16 -10.69
C ARG A 21 7.36 -6.14 -11.66
N SER A 22 8.03 -4.99 -11.82
CA SER A 22 9.20 -4.88 -12.70
C SER A 22 10.45 -5.58 -12.17
N VAL A 23 10.47 -5.97 -10.89
CA VAL A 23 11.58 -6.66 -10.23
C VAL A 23 11.50 -8.20 -10.41
N GLU A 24 10.51 -8.72 -11.15
CA GLU A 24 10.42 -10.15 -11.48
C GLU A 24 11.57 -10.61 -12.42
N LEU A 25 12.67 -10.99 -11.79
CA LEU A 25 13.53 -12.07 -12.19
C LEU A 25 12.90 -13.37 -11.65
N VAL A 26 12.46 -14.23 -12.56
CA VAL A 26 12.22 -15.68 -12.33
C VAL A 26 11.00 -16.04 -11.46
N GLY A 27 9.78 -15.89 -11.99
CA GLY A 27 8.83 -17.02 -12.02
C GLY A 27 7.61 -17.03 -11.09
N GLU A 28 7.34 -16.00 -10.29
CA GLU A 28 6.13 -15.92 -9.45
C GLU A 28 5.54 -14.51 -9.49
N ASP A 29 4.23 -14.41 -9.79
CA ASP A 29 3.51 -13.13 -9.81
C ASP A 29 3.56 -12.55 -8.38
N PRO A 30 4.11 -11.34 -8.17
CA PRO A 30 4.27 -10.74 -6.85
C PRO A 30 2.94 -10.45 -6.15
N PHE A 31 1.82 -10.62 -6.86
CA PHE A 31 0.45 -10.49 -6.36
C PHE A 31 -0.33 -11.80 -6.32
N ASP A 32 0.24 -12.94 -6.73
CA ASP A 32 -0.28 -14.28 -6.39
C ASP A 32 0.08 -14.59 -4.93
N LEU A 33 -0.50 -13.79 -4.05
CA LEU A 33 -0.20 -13.72 -2.63
C LEU A 33 -0.89 -14.89 -1.94
N GLY A 34 -0.16 -15.99 -1.82
CA GLY A 34 -0.38 -16.97 -0.76
C GLY A 34 -0.41 -16.29 0.62
N PRO A 35 -0.77 -17.03 1.70
CA PRO A 35 -1.05 -16.47 3.03
C PRO A 35 0.08 -15.64 3.65
N ASP A 36 1.28 -15.71 3.10
CA ASP A 36 2.47 -14.97 3.50
C ASP A 36 2.74 -13.87 2.48
N LEU A 37 2.00 -12.77 2.61
CA LEU A 37 2.44 -11.49 2.07
C LEU A 37 3.80 -11.21 2.71
N ASP A 38 4.88 -11.40 1.95
CA ASP A 38 6.26 -11.26 2.43
C ASP A 38 6.32 -9.91 3.16
N SER A 39 6.49 -9.97 4.49
CA SER A 39 6.20 -8.83 5.37
C SER A 39 7.05 -7.59 5.04
N LEU A 40 8.11 -7.79 4.25
CA LEU A 40 8.96 -6.75 3.67
C LEU A 40 8.24 -5.87 2.64
N THR A 41 7.39 -6.42 1.77
CA THR A 41 6.66 -5.66 0.75
C THR A 41 5.54 -4.82 1.37
N ALA A 42 4.83 -5.37 2.36
CA ALA A 42 3.82 -4.63 3.14
C ALA A 42 4.40 -3.46 3.92
N THR A 43 5.54 -3.67 4.56
CA THR A 43 6.22 -2.61 5.32
C THR A 43 6.79 -1.56 4.35
N GLY A 44 7.31 -2.00 3.20
CA GLY A 44 7.86 -1.13 2.16
C GLY A 44 6.83 -0.15 1.60
N VAL A 45 5.63 -0.62 1.24
CA VAL A 45 4.59 0.29 0.73
C VAL A 45 4.14 1.30 1.78
N LEU A 46 3.97 0.88 3.05
CA LEU A 46 3.56 1.83 4.08
C LEU A 46 4.60 2.91 4.28
N ALA A 47 5.89 2.55 4.31
CA ALA A 47 6.99 3.50 4.45
C ALA A 47 7.05 4.54 3.32
N THR A 48 6.64 4.21 2.08
CA THR A 48 6.58 5.21 1.00
C THR A 48 5.40 6.17 1.15
N LEU A 49 4.36 5.78 1.88
CA LEU A 49 3.15 6.58 2.08
C LEU A 49 3.22 7.48 3.32
N GLU A 50 4.00 7.13 4.34
CA GLU A 50 4.23 7.94 5.54
C GLU A 50 4.55 9.43 5.25
N PRO A 51 5.50 9.77 4.36
CA PRO A 51 5.78 11.18 4.04
C PRO A 51 4.64 11.88 3.30
N ILE A 52 3.78 11.15 2.59
CA ILE A 52 2.65 11.71 1.81
C ILE A 52 1.47 11.98 2.75
N VAL A 53 1.17 11.03 3.62
CA VAL A 53 0.07 11.11 4.59
C VAL A 53 0.43 12.10 5.71
N GLY A 54 1.71 12.31 5.96
CA GLY A 54 2.21 13.23 6.97
C GLY A 54 1.86 12.79 8.40
N VAL A 55 1.64 11.49 8.55
CA VAL A 55 1.59 10.80 9.83
C VAL A 55 2.96 10.17 10.07
N GLY A 56 3.25 9.80 11.32
CA GLY A 56 4.44 9.01 11.61
C GLY A 56 4.29 7.59 11.07
N GLU A 57 4.53 6.59 11.92
CA GLU A 57 4.48 5.20 11.50
C GLU A 57 3.04 4.75 11.14
N LEU A 58 2.86 4.25 9.92
CA LEU A 58 1.59 3.69 9.46
C LEU A 58 1.43 2.25 9.99
N PRO A 59 0.31 1.91 10.65
CA PRO A 59 0.18 0.60 11.26
C PRO A 59 -0.05 -0.49 10.20
N LEU A 60 0.67 -1.62 10.31
CA LEU A 60 0.56 -2.78 9.41
C LEU A 60 -0.86 -3.34 9.26
N LYS A 61 -1.75 -3.07 10.23
CA LYS A 61 -3.17 -3.45 10.18
C LYS A 61 -3.94 -2.83 9.00
N LEU A 62 -3.39 -1.80 8.35
CA LEU A 62 -3.95 -1.18 7.14
C LEU A 62 -3.82 -2.09 5.92
N ILE A 63 -2.88 -3.04 5.94
CA ILE A 63 -2.73 -4.03 4.89
C ILE A 63 -3.76 -5.13 5.06
N ARG A 64 -4.47 -5.46 3.97
CA ARG A 64 -5.50 -6.49 3.99
C ARG A 64 -4.86 -7.87 4.10
N ARG A 65 -5.31 -8.66 5.09
CA ARG A 65 -4.92 -10.07 5.23
C ARG A 65 -5.39 -10.88 4.02
N GLY A 66 -4.52 -11.74 3.49
CA GLY A 66 -4.79 -12.52 2.27
C GLY A 66 -4.48 -11.78 0.97
N GLY A 67 -3.84 -10.61 1.04
CA GLY A 67 -3.33 -9.91 -0.13
C GLY A 67 -4.39 -9.25 -1.00
N TYR A 68 -4.00 -9.00 -2.26
CA TYR A 68 -4.75 -8.23 -3.24
C TYR A 68 -4.84 -8.99 -4.55
N THR A 69 -5.99 -8.91 -5.22
CA THR A 69 -6.26 -9.67 -6.45
C THR A 69 -5.67 -9.02 -7.71
N GLY A 70 -5.10 -7.82 -7.58
CA GLY A 70 -4.45 -7.08 -8.64
C GLY A 70 -4.30 -5.59 -8.33
N ARG A 71 -3.79 -4.82 -9.29
CA ARG A 71 -3.47 -3.39 -9.14
C ARG A 71 -4.63 -2.56 -8.62
N GLU A 72 -5.80 -2.66 -9.25
CA GLU A 72 -6.96 -1.84 -8.88
C GLU A 72 -7.46 -2.16 -7.47
N ASP A 73 -7.49 -3.45 -7.12
CA ASP A 73 -7.91 -3.92 -5.79
C ASP A 73 -6.91 -3.51 -4.70
N PHE A 74 -5.60 -3.57 -4.99
CA PHE A 74 -4.53 -3.05 -4.13
C PHE A 74 -4.69 -1.56 -3.87
N VAL A 75 -4.72 -0.77 -4.95
CA VAL A 75 -4.79 0.70 -4.87
C VAL A 75 -6.07 1.13 -4.16
N SER A 76 -7.22 0.60 -4.57
CA SER A 76 -8.52 1.02 -4.05
C SER A 76 -8.71 0.61 -2.59
N SER A 77 -8.32 -0.61 -2.22
CA SER A 77 -8.47 -1.10 -0.84
C SER A 77 -7.57 -0.36 0.12
N LEU A 78 -6.28 -0.20 -0.22
CA LEU A 78 -5.31 0.45 0.67
C LEU A 78 -5.58 1.96 0.79
N LEU A 79 -5.96 2.62 -0.31
CA LEU A 79 -6.40 4.02 -0.28
C LEU A 79 -7.62 4.22 0.61
N ALA A 80 -8.61 3.32 0.56
CA ALA A 80 -9.80 3.40 1.40
C ALA A 80 -9.46 3.25 2.90
N GLU A 81 -8.59 2.30 3.25
CA GLU A 81 -8.15 2.10 4.64
C GLU A 81 -7.33 3.28 5.15
N LEU A 82 -6.43 3.83 4.34
CA LEU A 82 -5.66 5.03 4.68
C LEU A 82 -6.56 6.25 4.90
N THR A 83 -7.55 6.43 4.04
CA THR A 83 -8.53 7.52 4.18
C THR A 83 -9.29 7.40 5.50
N ARG A 84 -9.76 6.20 5.86
CA ARG A 84 -10.43 5.93 7.15
C ARG A 84 -9.51 6.17 8.34
N TYR A 85 -8.26 5.72 8.24
CA TYR A 85 -7.27 5.90 9.29
C TYR A 85 -6.98 7.37 9.55
N VAL A 86 -6.69 8.14 8.50
CA VAL A 86 -6.41 9.58 8.65
C VAL A 86 -7.63 10.33 9.18
N ALA A 87 -8.83 9.98 8.71
CA ALA A 87 -10.08 10.55 9.25
C ALA A 87 -10.30 10.23 10.74
N SER A 88 -9.71 9.15 11.26
CA SER A 88 -9.79 8.79 12.68
C SER A 88 -8.76 9.50 13.58
N LEU A 89 -7.78 10.19 12.99
CA LEU A 89 -6.73 10.92 13.71
C LEU A 89 -7.09 12.38 14.02
N GLY A 90 -8.12 12.92 13.38
CA GLY A 90 -8.66 14.28 13.59
C GLY A 90 -9.99 14.26 14.33
#